data_AF-X6ENM5-F1
#
_entry.id   AF-X6ENM5-F1
#
_cell.length_a   1.000
_cell.length_b   1.000
_cell.length_c   1.000
_cell.angle_alpha   90.00
_cell.angle_beta   90.00
_cell.angle_gamma   90.00
#
_symmetry.space_group_name_H-M   'P 1'
#
loop_
_entity.id
_entity.type
_entity.pdbx_description
1 polymer ?
#
loop_
_entity_poly.entity_id
_entity_poly.type
_entity_poly.pdbx_seq_one_letter_code
_entity_poly.pdbx_strand_id
1 'polypeptide(L)'
;MPRNPTIPANADPAYVDLGLCGPLRTDFKGRTEYCGLFKTPTLRNVALRKSFFHNGHFHTLRDVVAFYASRDTDPGRWYPSNADGTIRQYDDLPKAYWPNLNQDPPFNGKKPGDKPALNEAEIDDIVAFLATLNDADHRAVPAN
;
A
#
# COMPACT_ATOMS: atom_id res chain seq x y z
N MET A 1 -0.09 -2.96 -1.92
CA MET A 1 1.10 -2.13 -2.15
C MET A 1 2.07 -2.92 -3.02
N PRO A 2 2.99 -2.27 -3.74
CA PRO A 2 4.04 -2.97 -4.48
C PRO A 2 5.08 -3.58 -3.52
N ARG A 3 5.83 -4.55 -4.03
CA ARG A 3 6.93 -5.19 -3.30
C ARG A 3 8.05 -4.21 -3.04
N ASN A 4 8.61 -4.21 -1.82
CA ASN A 4 9.79 -3.42 -1.51
C ASN A 4 11.08 -4.27 -1.68
N PRO A 5 11.86 -4.07 -2.77
CA PRO A 5 13.07 -4.87 -3.00
C PRO A 5 14.22 -4.53 -2.04
N THR A 6 14.12 -3.43 -1.28
CA THR A 6 15.17 -3.02 -0.32
C THR A 6 15.13 -3.77 1.01
N ILE A 7 14.05 -4.52 1.28
CA ILE A 7 13.95 -5.37 2.47
C ILE A 7 14.83 -6.61 2.27
N PRO A 8 15.80 -6.91 3.16
CA PRO A 8 16.70 -8.05 2.99
C PRO A 8 16.00 -9.40 2.81
N ALA A 9 14.90 -9.65 3.52
CA ALA A 9 14.12 -10.88 3.39
C ALA A 9 13.54 -11.07 1.97
N ASN A 10 13.26 -9.98 1.25
CA ASN A 10 12.72 -10.04 -0.11
C ASN A 10 13.77 -10.42 -1.18
N ALA A 11 15.05 -10.54 -0.80
CA ALA A 11 16.09 -11.10 -1.67
C ALA A 11 15.85 -12.58 -1.97
N ASP A 12 15.15 -13.30 -1.09
CA ASP A 12 14.59 -14.61 -1.39
C ASP A 12 13.25 -14.42 -2.15
N PRO A 13 13.15 -14.83 -3.43
CA PRO A 13 11.91 -14.72 -4.18
C PRO A 13 10.80 -15.63 -3.65
N ALA A 14 11.11 -16.65 -2.86
CA ALA A 14 10.12 -17.51 -2.20
C ALA A 14 9.56 -16.88 -0.91
N TYR A 15 10.24 -15.88 -0.35
CA TYR A 15 9.77 -15.17 0.82
C TYR A 15 8.70 -14.13 0.46
N VAL A 16 7.55 -14.22 1.11
CA VAL A 16 6.50 -13.20 1.08
C VAL A 16 5.98 -13.01 2.50
N ASP A 17 5.86 -11.74 2.94
CA ASP A 17 5.11 -11.41 4.15
C ASP A 17 3.61 -11.52 3.85
N LEU A 18 2.97 -12.58 4.34
CA LEU A 18 1.54 -12.83 4.16
C LEU A 18 0.71 -12.24 5.31
N GLY A 19 1.32 -11.43 6.18
CA GLY A 19 0.65 -10.75 7.28
C GLY A 19 0.07 -11.72 8.30
N LEU A 20 -1.25 -11.72 8.46
CA LEU A 20 -1.93 -12.56 9.46
C LEU A 20 -1.65 -14.06 9.27
N CYS A 21 -1.48 -14.51 8.03
CA CYS A 21 -1.25 -15.91 7.64
C CYS A 21 0.20 -16.41 7.86
N GLY A 22 1.13 -15.50 8.20
CA GLY A 22 2.55 -15.81 8.42
C GLY A 22 3.47 -15.07 7.45
N PRO A 23 4.77 -15.40 7.41
CA PRO A 23 5.42 -16.49 8.15
C PRO A 23 5.75 -16.15 9.62
N LEU A 24 5.73 -14.87 10.00
CA LEU A 24 6.08 -14.44 11.37
C LEU A 24 5.02 -14.78 12.42
N ARG A 25 3.75 -14.83 12.01
CA ARG A 25 2.62 -15.26 12.83
C ARG A 25 2.22 -16.70 12.51
N THR A 26 1.78 -17.43 13.53
CA THR A 26 1.40 -18.85 13.39
C THR A 26 -0.05 -19.14 13.76
N ASP A 27 -0.77 -18.19 14.35
CA ASP A 27 -2.14 -18.37 14.85
C ASP A 27 -3.20 -18.44 13.74
N PHE A 28 -2.91 -17.95 12.53
CA PHE A 28 -3.71 -18.17 11.32
C PHE A 28 -2.99 -19.01 10.26
N LYS A 29 -1.99 -19.80 10.64
CA LYS A 29 -1.31 -20.70 9.70
C LYS A 29 -2.30 -21.67 9.08
N GLY A 30 -2.26 -21.81 7.74
CA GLY A 30 -3.17 -22.67 6.99
C GLY A 30 -4.57 -22.09 6.74
N ARG A 31 -4.86 -20.89 7.24
CA ARG A 31 -6.11 -20.16 7.00
C ARG A 31 -5.91 -19.19 5.84
N THR A 32 -6.05 -19.72 4.63
CA THR A 32 -5.69 -19.02 3.39
C THR A 32 -6.47 -17.75 3.14
N GLU A 33 -7.66 -17.62 3.71
CA GLU A 33 -8.50 -16.43 3.68
C GLU A 33 -7.87 -15.21 4.38
N TYR A 34 -6.86 -15.41 5.23
CA TYR A 34 -6.13 -14.33 5.91
C TYR A 34 -4.80 -13.95 5.25
N CYS A 35 -4.36 -14.68 4.21
CA CYS A 35 -3.06 -14.39 3.58
C CYS A 35 -3.14 -13.09 2.77
N GLY A 36 -2.18 -12.19 3.02
CA GLY A 36 -2.15 -10.84 2.46
C GLY A 36 -2.92 -9.80 3.28
N LEU A 37 -3.58 -10.20 4.37
CA LEU A 37 -4.26 -9.26 5.26
C LEU A 37 -3.32 -8.76 6.35
N PHE A 38 -3.39 -7.44 6.59
CA PHE A 38 -2.65 -6.74 7.63
C PHE A 38 -3.64 -5.93 8.48
N LYS A 39 -3.26 -5.69 9.73
CA LYS A 39 -4.04 -4.80 10.60
C LYS A 39 -4.06 -3.39 10.01
N THR A 40 -5.25 -2.80 9.88
CA THR A 40 -5.41 -1.40 9.50
C THR A 40 -4.73 -0.48 10.54
N PRO A 41 -3.74 0.34 10.16
CA PRO A 41 -3.08 1.26 11.08
C PRO A 41 -3.98 2.47 11.39
N THR A 42 -3.71 3.14 12.51
CA THR A 42 -4.31 4.45 12.80
C THR A 42 -3.72 5.52 11.89
N LEU A 43 -4.51 6.55 11.56
CA LEU A 43 -4.04 7.69 10.74
C LEU A 43 -3.65 8.93 11.55
N ARG A 44 -3.78 8.91 12.89
CA ARG A 44 -3.20 9.95 13.75
C ARG A 44 -1.67 9.97 13.57
N ASN A 45 -1.09 11.17 13.44
CA ASN A 45 0.34 11.40 13.17
C ASN A 45 0.86 10.81 11.85
N VAL A 46 0.00 10.45 10.90
CA VAL A 46 0.42 9.79 9.65
C VAL A 46 1.31 10.69 8.80
N ALA A 47 1.05 12.00 8.79
CA ALA A 47 1.82 12.97 8.00
C ALA A 47 3.25 13.19 8.50
N LEU A 48 3.60 12.71 9.70
CA LEU A 48 4.96 12.80 10.25
C LEU A 48 5.85 11.61 9.86
N ARG A 49 5.27 10.56 9.24
CA ARG A 49 6.00 9.35 8.89
C ARG A 49 6.89 9.57 7.67
N LYS A 50 8.04 8.89 7.65
CA LYS A 50 8.99 8.88 6.52
C LYS A 50 8.82 7.65 5.61
N SER A 51 8.04 6.67 6.05
CA SER A 51 7.80 5.43 5.31
C SER A 51 6.42 4.87 5.65
N PHE A 52 5.73 4.37 4.63
CA PHE A 52 4.32 4.02 4.68
C PHE A 52 4.08 2.57 4.26
N PHE A 53 2.89 2.05 4.60
CA PHE A 53 2.54 0.63 4.52
C PHE A 53 3.39 -0.28 5.43
N HIS A 54 3.07 -1.58 5.47
CA HIS A 54 3.77 -2.55 6.33
C HIS A 54 5.22 -2.78 5.87
N ASN A 55 5.49 -2.66 4.56
CA ASN A 55 6.80 -2.91 3.95
C ASN A 55 7.59 -1.61 3.69
N GLY A 56 7.09 -0.45 4.07
CA GLY A 56 7.81 0.82 3.91
C GLY A 56 8.04 1.24 2.45
N HIS A 57 7.33 0.66 1.47
CA HIS A 57 7.59 0.89 0.04
C HIS A 57 7.45 2.36 -0.39
N PHE A 58 6.46 3.08 0.15
CA PHE A 58 6.29 4.51 -0.16
C PHE A 58 6.94 5.38 0.90
N HIS A 59 7.45 6.53 0.45
CA HIS A 59 8.14 7.51 1.28
C HIS A 59 7.43 8.86 1.39
N THR A 60 6.30 9.04 0.70
CA THR A 60 5.44 10.21 0.84
C THR A 60 3.99 9.80 1.14
N LEU A 61 3.29 10.62 1.94
CA LEU A 61 1.87 10.40 2.21
C LEU A 61 1.03 10.57 0.93
N ARG A 62 1.46 11.45 0.02
CA ARG A 62 0.79 11.69 -1.26
C ARG A 62 0.78 10.44 -2.13
N ASP A 63 1.91 9.72 -2.23
CA ASP A 63 1.98 8.48 -3.01
C ASP A 63 1.07 7.38 -2.43
N VAL A 64 0.90 7.34 -1.11
CA VAL A 64 -0.03 6.42 -0.47
C VAL A 64 -1.47 6.71 -0.90
N VAL A 65 -1.90 7.98 -0.83
CA VAL A 65 -3.26 8.38 -1.23
C VAL A 65 -3.45 8.15 -2.73
N ALA A 66 -2.48 8.54 -3.55
CA ALA A 66 -2.51 8.31 -5.00
C ALA A 66 -2.54 6.82 -5.36
N PHE A 67 -1.84 5.97 -4.61
CA PHE A 67 -1.92 4.51 -4.78
C PHE A 67 -3.36 4.01 -4.58
N TYR A 68 -4.06 4.44 -3.53
CA TYR A 68 -5.48 4.08 -3.38
C TYR A 68 -6.35 4.60 -4.53
N ALA A 69 -6.07 5.80 -5.04
CA ALA A 69 -6.84 6.42 -6.12
C ALA A 69 -6.72 5.69 -7.47
N SER A 70 -5.54 5.15 -7.78
CA SER A 70 -5.23 4.64 -9.12
C SER A 70 -4.58 3.27 -9.21
N ARG A 71 -4.49 2.50 -8.11
CA ARG A 71 -3.90 1.14 -8.08
C ARG A 71 -4.34 0.26 -9.26
N ASP A 72 -5.64 0.25 -9.53
CA ASP A 72 -6.25 -0.65 -10.51
C ASP A 72 -6.47 0.00 -11.87
N THR A 73 -6.53 1.34 -11.91
CA THR A 73 -6.71 2.10 -13.16
C THR A 73 -5.39 2.38 -13.87
N ASP A 74 -4.30 2.47 -13.12
CA ASP A 74 -2.95 2.72 -13.62
C ASP A 74 -1.93 1.82 -12.91
N PRO A 75 -2.02 0.49 -13.07
CA PRO A 75 -1.11 -0.43 -12.39
C PRO A 75 0.34 -0.26 -12.84
N GLY A 76 0.57 0.25 -14.06
CA GLY A 76 1.93 0.49 -14.59
C GLY A 76 2.68 1.61 -13.87
N ARG A 77 1.98 2.55 -13.22
CA ARG A 77 2.58 3.54 -12.33
C ARG A 77 3.12 2.94 -11.03
N TRP A 78 2.55 1.83 -10.56
CA TRP A 78 2.80 1.29 -9.21
C TRP A 78 3.61 0.01 -9.20
N TYR A 79 3.44 -0.84 -10.20
CA TYR A 79 4.07 -2.16 -10.25
C TYR A 79 5.09 -2.22 -11.40
N PRO A 80 6.20 -2.96 -11.23
CA PRO A 80 7.18 -3.10 -12.29
C PRO A 80 6.63 -3.88 -13.48
N SER A 81 7.23 -3.67 -14.64
CA SER A 81 6.98 -4.48 -15.83
C SER A 81 7.80 -5.78 -15.81
N ASN A 82 7.22 -6.85 -16.34
CA ASN A 82 7.91 -8.08 -16.69
C ASN A 82 8.75 -7.90 -17.96
N ALA A 83 9.62 -8.87 -18.24
CA ALA A 83 10.48 -8.85 -19.43
C ALA A 83 9.71 -8.86 -20.77
N ASP A 84 8.48 -9.39 -20.76
CA ASP A 84 7.56 -9.41 -21.91
C ASP A 84 6.72 -8.12 -22.06
N GLY A 85 6.96 -7.11 -21.21
CA GLY A 85 6.26 -5.84 -21.21
C GLY A 85 4.92 -5.86 -20.45
N THR A 86 4.46 -6.99 -19.94
CA THR A 86 3.25 -7.05 -19.11
C THR A 86 3.51 -6.45 -17.72
N ILE A 87 2.51 -5.83 -17.10
CA ILE A 87 2.64 -5.29 -15.73
C ILE A 87 2.58 -6.43 -14.71
N ARG A 88 3.54 -6.49 -13.81
CA ARG A 88 3.57 -7.45 -12.70
C ARG A 88 2.68 -6.96 -11.56
N GLN A 89 1.37 -6.90 -11.81
CA GLN A 89 0.40 -6.39 -10.85
C GLN A 89 0.39 -7.22 -9.56
N TYR A 90 0.22 -6.55 -8.42
CA TYR A 90 0.20 -7.18 -7.08
C TYR A 90 1.45 -8.01 -6.78
N ASP A 91 2.63 -7.52 -7.14
CA ASP A 91 3.90 -8.26 -7.07
C ASP A 91 4.41 -8.62 -5.67
N ASP A 92 3.71 -8.23 -4.62
CA ASP A 92 3.99 -8.62 -3.23
C ASP A 92 2.97 -9.61 -2.66
N LEU A 93 2.11 -10.21 -3.50
CA LEU A 93 1.14 -11.22 -3.09
C LEU A 93 1.07 -12.37 -4.12
N PRO A 94 1.32 -13.63 -3.71
CA PRO A 94 1.12 -14.79 -4.57
C PRO A 94 -0.27 -14.83 -5.18
N LYS A 95 -0.35 -15.19 -6.47
CA LYS A 95 -1.59 -15.19 -7.25
C LYS A 95 -2.73 -16.02 -6.62
N ALA A 96 -2.38 -17.08 -5.89
CA ALA A 96 -3.33 -17.91 -5.15
C ALA A 96 -4.16 -17.12 -4.12
N TYR A 97 -3.66 -15.97 -3.63
CA TYR A 97 -4.31 -15.15 -2.61
C TYR A 97 -4.88 -13.83 -3.16
N TRP A 98 -4.83 -13.60 -4.46
CA TRP A 98 -5.47 -12.42 -5.07
C TRP A 98 -6.97 -12.29 -4.78
N PRO A 99 -7.75 -13.38 -4.62
CA PRO A 99 -9.13 -13.27 -4.16
C PRO A 99 -9.31 -12.56 -2.80
N ASN A 100 -8.27 -12.46 -1.98
CA ASN A 100 -8.31 -11.78 -0.68
C ASN A 100 -8.08 -10.25 -0.79
N LEU A 101 -7.75 -9.74 -1.99
CA LEU A 101 -7.53 -8.30 -2.19
C LEU A 101 -8.86 -7.55 -2.08
N ASN A 102 -8.86 -6.47 -1.29
CA ASN A 102 -10.04 -5.63 -1.14
C ASN A 102 -10.53 -5.06 -2.49
N GLN A 103 -11.82 -5.28 -2.76
CA GLN A 103 -12.55 -4.80 -3.95
C GLN A 103 -13.60 -3.73 -3.61
N ASP A 104 -13.78 -3.35 -2.35
CA ASP A 104 -14.66 -2.24 -1.96
C ASP A 104 -14.18 -0.91 -2.58
N PRO A 105 -15.02 0.14 -2.63
CA PRO A 105 -14.56 1.48 -3.01
C PRO A 105 -13.28 1.86 -2.23
N PRO A 106 -12.28 2.48 -2.88
CA PRO A 106 -12.30 3.07 -4.22
C PRO A 106 -11.96 2.12 -5.37
N PHE A 107 -11.82 0.81 -5.11
CA PHE A 107 -11.36 -0.16 -6.10
C PHE A 107 -12.51 -0.70 -6.95
N ASN A 108 -13.64 -1.07 -6.33
CA ASN A 108 -14.97 -1.39 -6.89
C ASN A 108 -15.06 -1.74 -8.39
N GLY A 109 -14.24 -2.71 -8.84
CA GLY A 109 -14.24 -3.24 -10.21
C GLY A 109 -13.56 -2.37 -11.28
N LYS A 110 -12.83 -1.32 -10.88
CA LYS A 110 -12.02 -0.48 -11.77
C LYS A 110 -10.99 -1.32 -12.53
N LYS A 111 -10.75 -0.94 -13.78
CA LYS A 111 -9.86 -1.63 -14.72
C LYS A 111 -8.76 -0.67 -15.22
N PRO A 112 -7.64 -1.23 -15.71
CA PRO A 112 -6.60 -0.42 -16.34
C PRO A 112 -7.19 0.45 -17.46
N GLY A 113 -6.90 1.75 -17.42
CA GLY A 113 -7.42 2.76 -18.36
C GLY A 113 -8.70 3.47 -17.92
N ASP A 114 -9.40 2.99 -16.87
CA ASP A 114 -10.54 3.71 -16.32
C ASP A 114 -10.12 5.02 -15.64
N LYS A 115 -11.08 5.92 -15.39
CA LYS A 115 -10.84 7.13 -14.60
C LYS A 115 -10.46 6.75 -13.15
N PRO A 116 -9.35 7.29 -12.61
CA PRO A 116 -9.00 7.15 -11.19
C PRO A 116 -10.15 7.58 -10.27
N ALA A 117 -10.19 7.01 -9.06
CA ALA A 117 -11.23 7.36 -8.08
C ALA A 117 -11.15 8.82 -7.61
N LEU A 118 -9.94 9.38 -7.60
CA LEU A 118 -9.66 10.75 -7.18
C LEU A 118 -8.78 11.41 -8.25
N ASN A 119 -8.99 12.71 -8.46
CA ASN A 119 -8.08 13.54 -9.23
C ASN A 119 -6.94 14.11 -8.35
N GLU A 120 -5.96 14.79 -8.96
CA GLU A 120 -4.78 15.30 -8.25
C GLU A 120 -5.13 16.32 -7.16
N ALA A 121 -6.11 17.21 -7.38
CA ALA A 121 -6.54 18.17 -6.37
C ALA A 121 -7.23 17.48 -5.19
N GLU A 122 -8.08 16.47 -5.45
CA GLU A 122 -8.71 15.67 -4.40
C GLU A 122 -7.67 14.87 -3.58
N ILE A 123 -6.61 14.39 -4.22
CA ILE A 123 -5.49 13.74 -3.53
C ILE A 123 -4.80 14.75 -2.59
N ASP A 124 -4.53 15.97 -3.08
CA ASP A 124 -3.89 17.02 -2.29
C ASP A 124 -4.77 17.46 -1.10
N ASP A 125 -6.08 17.57 -1.30
CA ASP A 125 -7.05 17.89 -0.25
C ASP A 125 -7.09 16.81 0.84
N ILE A 126 -7.05 15.52 0.47
CA ILE A 126 -6.96 14.43 1.45
C ILE A 126 -5.65 14.48 2.22
N VAL A 127 -4.52 14.74 1.55
CA VAL A 127 -3.22 14.88 2.22
C VAL A 127 -3.25 16.04 3.20
N ALA A 128 -3.83 17.19 2.83
CA ALA A 128 -4.01 18.34 3.70
C ALA A 128 -4.89 18.00 4.91
N PHE A 129 -6.00 17.30 4.70
CA PHE A 129 -6.85 16.82 5.79
C PHE A 129 -6.10 15.88 6.74
N LEU A 130 -5.36 14.89 6.21
CA LEU A 130 -4.58 13.95 7.02
C LEU A 130 -3.49 14.65 7.85
N ALA A 131 -2.93 15.76 7.36
CA ALA A 131 -1.98 16.57 8.12
C ALA A 131 -2.60 17.25 9.35
N THR A 132 -3.92 17.45 9.38
CA THR A 132 -4.63 17.96 10.56
C THR A 132 -4.69 16.96 11.71
N LEU A 133 -4.42 15.68 11.44
CA LEU A 133 -4.44 14.58 12.41
C LEU A 133 -3.12 14.44 13.18
N ASN A 134 -2.20 15.39 13.06
CA ASN A 134 -0.97 15.44 13.84
C ASN A 134 -1.25 16.04 15.22
N ASP A 135 -0.75 15.38 16.26
CA ASP A 135 -0.82 15.87 17.62
C ASP A 135 -0.06 17.20 17.77
N ALA A 136 -0.56 18.06 18.66
CA ALA A 136 -0.05 19.42 18.83
C ALA A 136 1.40 19.46 19.37
N ASP A 137 1.79 18.49 20.18
CA ASP A 137 3.13 18.32 20.76
C ASP A 137 4.15 17.75 19.76
N HIS A 138 3.69 17.27 18.62
CA HIS A 138 4.52 16.81 17.51
C HIS A 138 4.64 17.83 16.37
N ARG A 139 4.10 19.04 16.52
CA ARG A 139 4.37 20.15 15.58
C ARG A 139 5.85 20.48 15.64
N ALA A 140 6.46 20.74 14.48
CA ALA A 140 7.85 21.17 14.41
C ALA A 140 8.04 22.38 15.36
N VAL A 141 8.92 22.21 16.35
CA VAL A 141 9.42 23.35 17.13
C VAL A 141 10.08 24.29 16.12
N PRO A 142 9.68 25.56 16.01
CA PRO A 142 10.37 26.50 15.13
C PRO A 142 11.85 26.54 15.56
N ALA A 143 12.75 26.34 14.61
CA ALA A 143 14.17 26.52 14.86
C ALA A 143 14.40 28.00 15.25
N ASN A 144 14.99 28.20 16.43
CA ASN A 144 15.48 29.52 16.88
C ASN A 144 16.64 30.00 16.03
#